data_AF-A0A6C1EDM6-F1
#
_entry.id   AF-A0A6C1EDM6-F1
#
_cell.length_a   1.000
_cell.length_b   1.000
_cell.length_c   1.000
_cell.angle_alpha   90.00
_cell.angle_beta   90.00
_cell.angle_gamma   90.00
#
_symmetry.space_group_name_H-M   'P 1'
#
loop_
_entity.id
_entity.type
_entity.pdbx_description
1 polymer ?
#
loop_
_entity_poly.entity_id
_entity_poly.type
_entity_poly.pdbx_seq_one_letter_code
_entity_poly.pdbx_strand_id
1 'polypeptide(L)'
;MREDRQKRNREDSADEKNIPPRKRSKTGSTDDETASTKLRSAVPKGYKMMEKMGYKEGETLGKNTNALKEPIKVKIHSKKQGIRTSKPTTRTANDIQTSEQAFKERESKKKKNKQLEKVWYNMQKTAFEMTGDSELYNPGEDPRDFNVLWRSYVILLNDKLRENLSNSDSTKAKDKVKLVSEEELESSLADKTKAIKDAPVVIEYDTTVIDDDIIEDGELAALRELSIEKRITKLNVLLRSEKYYCFFCGVRYKDEGDLYEHCPGTNEEDHE
;
A
#
# COMPACT_ATOMS: atom_id res chain seq x y z
N MET A 1 -27.74 -37.83 4.83
CA MET A 1 -26.85 -36.64 4.69
C MET A 1 -27.57 -35.38 4.17
N ARG A 2 -28.18 -35.37 2.97
CA ARG A 2 -28.96 -34.20 2.49
C ARG A 2 -30.38 -34.14 3.05
N GLU A 3 -31.02 -35.29 3.27
CA GLU A 3 -32.40 -35.36 3.78
C GLU A 3 -32.51 -34.98 5.28
N ASP A 4 -31.51 -35.35 6.09
CA ASP A 4 -31.45 -34.98 7.52
C ASP A 4 -31.23 -33.49 7.77
N ARG A 5 -30.76 -32.75 6.77
CA ARG A 5 -30.58 -31.29 6.84
C ARG A 5 -31.88 -30.56 6.51
N GLN A 6 -32.70 -31.11 5.62
CA GLN A 6 -34.02 -30.56 5.30
C GLN A 6 -35.06 -30.82 6.41
N LYS A 7 -34.97 -31.95 7.14
CA LYS A 7 -35.82 -32.19 8.32
C LYS A 7 -35.54 -31.22 9.46
N ARG A 8 -34.26 -31.01 9.82
CA ARG A 8 -33.86 -30.04 10.86
C ARG A 8 -34.29 -28.60 10.53
N ASN A 9 -34.10 -28.17 9.27
CA ASN A 9 -34.53 -26.83 8.85
C ASN A 9 -36.07 -26.65 8.84
N ARG A 10 -36.85 -27.74 8.71
CA ARG A 10 -38.32 -27.70 8.79
C ARG A 10 -38.83 -27.70 10.23
N GLU A 11 -38.15 -28.41 11.12
CA GLU A 11 -38.45 -28.43 12.56
C GLU A 11 -38.10 -27.07 13.21
N ASP A 12 -36.94 -26.48 12.87
CA ASP A 12 -36.55 -25.15 13.37
C ASP A 12 -37.46 -24.01 12.86
N SER A 13 -38.09 -24.18 11.68
CA SER A 13 -39.05 -23.20 11.13
C SER A 13 -40.47 -23.31 11.72
N ALA A 14 -40.79 -24.42 12.40
CA ALA A 14 -42.11 -24.62 13.01
C ALA A 14 -42.21 -23.98 14.40
N ASP A 15 -41.10 -23.91 15.15
CA ASP A 15 -41.04 -23.30 16.47
C ASP A 15 -40.98 -21.75 16.44
N GLU A 16 -40.66 -21.14 15.30
CA GLU A 16 -40.62 -19.67 15.16
C GLU A 16 -42.00 -19.01 15.00
N LYS A 17 -43.10 -19.80 14.88
CA LYS A 17 -44.46 -19.29 14.61
C LYS A 17 -45.35 -19.15 15.84
N ASN A 18 -44.88 -19.43 17.05
CA ASN A 18 -45.72 -19.44 18.25
C ASN A 18 -45.18 -18.62 19.44
N ILE A 19 -44.55 -17.47 19.15
CA ILE A 19 -44.15 -16.51 20.19
C ILE A 19 -45.19 -15.38 20.22
N PRO A 20 -45.94 -15.18 21.31
CA PRO A 20 -46.93 -14.10 21.40
C PRO A 20 -46.26 -12.74 21.25
N PRO A 21 -46.88 -11.76 20.57
CA PRO A 21 -46.30 -10.44 20.41
C PRO A 21 -46.24 -9.75 21.77
N ARG A 22 -45.02 -9.58 22.29
CA ARG A 22 -44.77 -8.80 23.50
C ARG A 22 -45.08 -7.33 23.18
N LYS A 23 -46.20 -6.84 23.71
CA LYS A 23 -46.67 -5.44 23.59
C LYS A 23 -45.50 -4.47 23.87
N ARG A 24 -45.10 -3.73 22.83
CA ARG A 24 -44.21 -2.56 22.96
C ARG A 24 -45.04 -1.41 23.51
N SER A 25 -44.84 -1.06 24.77
CA SER A 25 -45.29 0.24 25.28
C SER A 25 -44.41 1.33 24.64
N LYS A 26 -45.00 2.14 23.77
CA LYS A 26 -44.50 3.48 23.47
C LYS A 26 -44.69 4.30 24.75
N THR A 27 -43.61 4.76 25.37
CA THR A 27 -43.70 5.85 26.34
C THR A 27 -42.98 7.04 25.74
N GLY A 28 -43.80 7.89 25.11
CA GLY A 28 -43.46 9.28 24.90
C GLY A 28 -43.31 9.97 26.26
N SER A 29 -42.53 11.03 26.23
CA SER A 29 -42.29 11.99 27.29
C SER A 29 -43.59 12.62 27.78
N THR A 30 -43.98 12.30 29.00
CA THR A 30 -44.48 13.19 30.08
C THR A 30 -44.72 12.29 31.30
N ASP A 31 -44.94 12.87 32.48
CA ASP A 31 -45.60 12.23 33.65
C ASP A 31 -44.71 11.74 34.81
N ASP A 32 -44.29 12.67 35.68
CA ASP A 32 -43.88 12.37 37.06
C ASP A 32 -45.02 11.67 37.85
N GLU A 33 -46.29 11.91 37.50
CA GLU A 33 -47.45 11.25 38.14
C GLU A 33 -47.60 9.76 37.78
N THR A 34 -47.32 9.36 36.54
CA THR A 34 -47.56 7.95 36.14
C THR A 34 -46.53 6.98 36.71
N ALA A 35 -45.37 7.48 37.15
CA ALA A 35 -44.34 6.66 37.77
C ALA A 35 -44.77 6.13 39.15
N SER A 36 -45.40 6.97 39.97
CA SER A 36 -45.89 6.62 41.31
C SER A 36 -47.04 5.61 41.27
N THR A 37 -47.97 5.75 40.32
CA THR A 37 -49.07 4.79 40.13
C THR A 37 -48.55 3.41 39.71
N LYS A 38 -47.51 3.38 38.87
CA LYS A 38 -46.86 2.13 38.44
C LYS A 38 -46.19 1.40 39.61
N LEU A 39 -45.51 2.11 40.51
CA LEU A 39 -44.86 1.52 41.70
C LEU A 39 -45.86 0.94 42.70
N ARG A 40 -46.94 1.67 43.01
CA ARG A 40 -48.04 1.19 43.87
C ARG A 40 -48.69 -0.09 43.33
N SER A 41 -48.88 -0.17 42.01
CA SER A 41 -49.46 -1.34 41.36
C SER A 41 -48.49 -2.52 41.20
N ALA A 42 -47.20 -2.26 40.99
CA ALA A 42 -46.19 -3.29 40.77
C ALA A 42 -45.77 -4.01 42.07
N VAL A 43 -45.64 -3.28 43.19
CA VAL A 43 -45.20 -3.85 44.48
C VAL A 43 -45.96 -3.24 45.68
N PRO A 44 -47.23 -3.62 45.90
CA PRO A 44 -48.10 -2.96 46.89
C PRO A 44 -47.64 -3.12 48.35
N LYS A 45 -47.06 -4.28 48.71
CA LYS A 45 -46.57 -4.54 50.08
C LYS A 45 -45.26 -3.81 50.37
N GLY A 46 -44.36 -3.75 49.39
CA GLY A 46 -43.08 -3.06 49.50
C GLY A 46 -43.29 -1.54 49.60
N TYR A 47 -44.20 -1.00 48.82
CA TYR A 47 -44.58 0.41 48.90
C TYR A 47 -45.15 0.78 50.28
N LYS A 48 -46.09 -0.02 50.81
CA LYS A 48 -46.66 0.20 52.16
C LYS A 48 -45.61 0.10 53.27
N MET A 49 -44.57 -0.71 53.08
CA MET A 49 -43.43 -0.77 54.01
C MET A 49 -42.56 0.49 53.91
N MET A 50 -42.28 0.99 52.71
CA MET A 50 -41.49 2.20 52.50
C MET A 50 -42.19 3.45 53.06
N GLU A 51 -43.50 3.56 52.86
CA GLU A 51 -44.32 4.65 53.42
C GLU A 51 -44.24 4.69 54.95
N LYS A 52 -44.30 3.51 55.61
CA LYS A 52 -44.11 3.39 57.06
C LYS A 52 -42.70 3.76 57.53
N MET A 53 -41.71 3.71 56.65
CA MET A 53 -40.32 4.10 56.93
C MET A 53 -40.04 5.57 56.57
N GLY A 54 -41.08 6.34 56.21
CA GLY A 54 -40.99 7.78 55.96
C GLY A 54 -40.78 8.16 54.50
N TYR A 55 -40.91 7.24 53.55
CA TYR A 55 -40.89 7.57 52.12
C TYR A 55 -42.17 8.29 51.70
N LYS A 56 -42.04 9.46 51.04
CA LYS A 56 -43.16 10.22 50.46
C LYS A 56 -43.09 10.19 48.93
N GLU A 57 -44.25 10.33 48.30
CA GLU A 57 -44.35 10.36 46.85
C GLU A 57 -43.53 11.50 46.25
N GLY A 58 -42.64 11.18 45.31
CA GLY A 58 -41.77 12.14 44.64
C GLY A 58 -40.46 12.46 45.39
N GLU A 59 -40.26 11.93 46.60
CA GLU A 59 -39.04 12.10 47.38
C GLU A 59 -37.99 11.05 46.99
N THR A 60 -36.72 11.44 47.03
CA THR A 60 -35.60 10.52 46.78
C THR A 60 -35.13 9.91 48.09
N LEU A 61 -34.67 8.64 48.06
CA LEU A 61 -34.17 7.99 49.25
C LEU A 61 -32.81 8.55 49.69
N GLY A 62 -32.68 8.89 50.98
CA GLY A 62 -31.43 9.35 51.60
C GLY A 62 -31.36 10.87 51.83
N LYS A 63 -30.31 11.33 52.54
CA LYS A 63 -30.16 12.73 52.97
C LYS A 63 -29.78 13.71 51.85
N ASN A 64 -29.43 13.20 50.67
CA ASN A 64 -28.91 14.01 49.56
C ASN A 64 -30.04 14.41 48.61
N THR A 65 -30.06 15.69 48.22
CA THR A 65 -31.07 16.26 47.32
C THR A 65 -30.94 15.83 45.85
N ASN A 66 -29.82 15.20 45.48
CA ASN A 66 -29.47 14.79 44.12
C ASN A 66 -29.49 13.26 43.92
N ALA A 67 -30.36 12.54 44.62
CA ALA A 67 -30.49 11.09 44.45
C ALA A 67 -31.35 10.73 43.22
N LEU A 68 -31.13 9.53 42.66
CA LEU A 68 -31.84 9.07 41.47
C LEU A 68 -33.29 8.70 41.82
N LYS A 69 -34.24 9.26 41.05
CA LYS A 69 -35.67 8.95 41.16
C LYS A 69 -36.08 7.68 40.39
N GLU A 70 -35.37 7.38 39.30
CA GLU A 70 -35.60 6.19 38.48
C GLU A 70 -34.47 5.17 38.65
N PRO A 71 -34.78 3.86 38.59
CA PRO A 71 -33.76 2.83 38.57
C PRO A 71 -32.85 2.97 37.35
N ILE A 72 -31.55 2.67 37.54
CA ILE A 72 -30.55 2.75 36.48
C ILE A 72 -30.88 1.72 35.39
N LYS A 73 -31.09 2.20 34.16
CA LYS A 73 -31.38 1.35 33.01
C LYS A 73 -30.11 0.64 32.54
N VAL A 74 -30.01 -0.66 32.82
CA VAL A 74 -28.92 -1.50 32.32
C VAL A 74 -29.19 -1.88 30.86
N LYS A 75 -28.29 -1.48 29.94
CA LYS A 75 -28.34 -1.92 28.54
C LYS A 75 -27.68 -3.30 28.44
N ILE A 76 -28.49 -4.35 28.47
CA ILE A 76 -28.00 -5.72 28.28
C ILE A 76 -27.74 -5.95 26.79
N HIS A 77 -26.48 -6.18 26.42
CA HIS A 77 -26.12 -6.57 25.06
C HIS A 77 -26.36 -8.08 24.89
N SER A 78 -27.30 -8.44 24.03
CA SER A 78 -27.69 -9.84 23.76
C SER A 78 -26.71 -10.60 22.87
N LYS A 79 -25.70 -9.93 22.32
CA LYS A 79 -24.72 -10.52 21.39
C LYS A 79 -23.31 -10.28 21.92
N LYS A 80 -22.37 -11.18 21.57
CA LYS A 80 -20.92 -11.03 21.80
C LYS A 80 -20.31 -9.92 20.90
N GLN A 81 -20.87 -8.72 20.96
CA GLN A 81 -20.34 -7.56 20.23
C GLN A 81 -19.27 -6.87 21.07
N GLY A 82 -18.19 -6.45 20.42
CA GLY A 82 -17.14 -5.66 21.06
C GLY A 82 -17.69 -4.31 21.55
N ILE A 83 -17.23 -3.89 22.73
CA ILE A 83 -17.47 -2.54 23.26
C ILE A 83 -16.95 -1.54 22.22
N ARG A 84 -17.85 -0.72 21.64
CA ARG A 84 -17.67 0.26 20.52
C ARG A 84 -18.25 -0.12 19.17
N THR A 85 -18.75 -1.33 18.97
CA THR A 85 -19.50 -1.66 17.75
C THR A 85 -20.95 -1.18 17.89
N SER A 86 -21.21 0.13 17.88
CA SER A 86 -22.60 0.60 17.69
C SER A 86 -22.96 0.48 16.21
N LYS A 87 -24.23 0.17 15.89
CA LYS A 87 -24.67 0.08 14.48
C LYS A 87 -24.29 1.38 13.77
N PRO A 88 -23.60 1.32 12.60
CA PRO A 88 -23.26 2.53 11.88
C PRO A 88 -24.55 3.27 11.56
N THR A 89 -24.64 4.52 11.99
CA THR A 89 -25.63 5.46 11.47
C THR A 89 -25.35 5.58 9.97
N THR A 90 -26.37 5.75 9.14
CA THR A 90 -26.22 5.79 7.67
C THR A 90 -25.20 6.83 7.19
N ARG A 91 -24.94 7.88 7.99
CA ARG A 91 -23.91 8.89 7.75
C ARG A 91 -22.48 8.34 7.91
N THR A 92 -22.21 7.46 8.87
CA THR A 92 -20.87 6.86 9.03
C THR A 92 -20.60 5.74 8.04
N ALA A 93 -21.63 5.06 7.52
CA ALA A 93 -21.43 4.05 6.46
C ALA A 93 -20.90 4.67 5.16
N ASN A 94 -21.43 5.83 4.74
CA ASN A 94 -20.94 6.55 3.57
C ASN A 94 -19.52 7.08 3.79
N ASP A 95 -19.22 7.59 4.99
CA ASP A 95 -17.90 8.13 5.35
C ASP A 95 -16.81 7.03 5.46
N ILE A 96 -17.21 5.83 5.89
CA ILE A 96 -16.34 4.64 5.89
C ILE A 96 -16.11 4.17 4.45
N GLN A 97 -17.13 4.15 3.60
CA GLN A 97 -17.00 3.76 2.19
C GLN A 97 -16.11 4.72 1.39
N THR A 98 -16.24 6.03 1.58
CA THR A 98 -15.34 7.02 0.96
C THR A 98 -13.91 6.86 1.47
N SER A 99 -13.72 6.57 2.77
CA SER A 99 -12.38 6.31 3.33
C SER A 99 -11.73 5.04 2.77
N GLU A 100 -12.52 3.98 2.51
CA GLU A 100 -12.02 2.72 1.94
C GLU A 100 -11.68 2.88 0.45
N GLN A 101 -12.50 3.61 -0.30
CA GLN A 101 -12.24 3.92 -1.71
C GLN A 101 -10.96 4.76 -1.86
N ALA A 102 -10.80 5.81 -1.06
CA ALA A 102 -9.59 6.64 -1.06
C ALA A 102 -8.32 5.84 -0.71
N PHE A 103 -8.43 4.90 0.23
CA PHE A 103 -7.34 3.99 0.56
C PHE A 103 -6.97 3.07 -0.62
N LYS A 104 -7.97 2.44 -1.25
CA LYS A 104 -7.77 1.58 -2.42
C LYS A 104 -7.13 2.34 -3.58
N GLU A 105 -7.59 3.55 -3.84
CA GLU A 105 -7.04 4.41 -4.89
C GLU A 105 -5.59 4.80 -4.61
N ARG A 106 -5.27 5.19 -3.37
CA ARG A 106 -3.89 5.49 -2.95
C ARG A 106 -2.96 4.29 -3.14
N GLU A 107 -3.40 3.10 -2.74
CA GLU A 107 -2.62 1.87 -2.89
C GLU A 107 -2.46 1.48 -4.37
N SER A 108 -3.53 1.62 -5.17
CA SER A 108 -3.47 1.41 -6.62
C SER A 108 -2.48 2.38 -7.27
N LYS A 109 -2.55 3.68 -6.95
CA LYS A 109 -1.63 4.70 -7.47
C LYS A 109 -0.18 4.44 -7.08
N LYS A 110 0.09 4.00 -5.85
CA LYS A 110 1.45 3.59 -5.43
C LYS A 110 1.95 2.40 -6.23
N LYS A 111 1.11 1.39 -6.46
CA LYS A 111 1.48 0.21 -7.26
C LYS A 111 1.77 0.60 -8.71
N LYS A 112 0.91 1.42 -9.31
CA LYS A 112 1.11 1.97 -10.66
C LYS A 112 2.42 2.76 -10.74
N ASN A 113 2.67 3.68 -9.81
CA ASN A 113 3.93 4.44 -9.79
C ASN A 113 5.15 3.52 -9.69
N LYS A 114 5.13 2.49 -8.83
CA LYS A 114 6.22 1.52 -8.74
C LYS A 114 6.42 0.71 -10.03
N GLN A 115 5.35 0.40 -10.76
CA GLN A 115 5.44 -0.24 -12.06
C GLN A 115 6.09 0.69 -13.08
N LEU A 116 5.64 1.95 -13.14
CA LEU A 116 6.22 2.98 -14.01
C LEU A 116 7.70 3.24 -13.68
N GLU A 117 8.10 3.27 -12.42
CA GLU A 117 9.50 3.42 -12.01
C GLU A 117 10.38 2.27 -12.53
N LYS A 118 9.88 1.03 -12.51
CA LYS A 118 10.58 -0.13 -13.09
C LYS A 118 10.69 -0.03 -14.60
N VAL A 119 9.60 0.34 -15.27
CA VAL A 119 9.59 0.57 -16.73
C VAL A 119 10.60 1.66 -17.09
N TRP A 120 10.58 2.77 -16.36
CA TRP A 120 11.53 3.87 -16.52
C TRP A 120 12.99 3.40 -16.38
N TYR A 121 13.31 2.70 -15.29
CA TYR A 121 14.65 2.15 -15.07
C TYR A 121 15.10 1.21 -16.20
N ASN A 122 14.22 0.28 -16.62
CA ASN A 122 14.52 -0.65 -17.70
C ASN A 122 14.74 0.08 -19.02
N MET A 123 13.92 1.08 -19.33
CA MET A 123 14.05 1.88 -20.54
C MET A 123 15.34 2.70 -20.55
N GLN A 124 15.74 3.27 -19.41
CA GLN A 124 17.04 3.95 -19.27
C GLN A 124 18.20 2.99 -19.53
N LYS A 125 18.16 1.79 -18.95
CA LYS A 125 19.18 0.76 -19.17
C LYS A 125 19.26 0.37 -20.65
N THR A 126 18.12 0.10 -21.29
CA THR A 126 18.06 -0.24 -22.72
C THR A 126 18.61 0.89 -23.58
N ALA A 127 18.27 2.15 -23.27
CA ALA A 127 18.78 3.30 -24.00
C ALA A 127 20.30 3.44 -23.88
N PHE A 128 20.83 3.28 -22.67
CA PHE A 128 22.25 3.33 -22.38
C PHE A 128 23.05 2.23 -23.11
N GLU A 129 22.50 1.02 -23.18
CA GLU A 129 23.09 -0.10 -23.94
C GLU A 129 22.99 0.13 -25.46
N MET A 130 21.83 0.57 -25.97
CA MET A 130 21.57 0.75 -27.41
C MET A 130 22.34 1.93 -28.02
N THR A 131 22.66 2.94 -27.21
CA THR A 131 23.43 4.10 -27.66
C THR A 131 24.92 3.80 -27.72
N GLY A 132 25.39 2.80 -26.96
CA GLY A 132 26.81 2.47 -26.83
C GLY A 132 27.50 3.19 -25.67
N ASP A 133 26.76 4.01 -24.91
CA ASP A 133 27.26 4.74 -23.73
C ASP A 133 27.76 3.78 -22.65
N SER A 134 27.28 2.53 -22.63
CA SER A 134 27.79 1.48 -21.75
C SER A 134 29.24 1.12 -22.00
N GLU A 135 29.76 1.30 -23.21
CA GLU A 135 31.18 1.04 -23.52
C GLU A 135 32.05 2.24 -23.15
N LEU A 136 31.47 3.44 -23.11
CA LEU A 136 32.16 4.68 -22.77
C LEU A 136 32.24 4.90 -21.26
N TYR A 137 31.31 4.33 -20.51
CA TYR A 137 31.21 4.54 -19.07
C TYR A 137 32.38 3.96 -18.29
N ASN A 138 33.07 4.85 -17.57
CA ASN A 138 34.05 4.48 -16.56
C ASN A 138 33.53 4.77 -15.14
N PRO A 139 33.83 3.88 -14.17
CA PRO A 139 33.48 4.12 -12.76
C PRO A 139 33.98 5.48 -12.25
N GLY A 140 33.06 6.32 -11.77
CA GLY A 140 33.39 7.62 -11.21
C GLY A 140 33.38 8.79 -12.19
N GLU A 141 33.01 8.58 -13.46
CA GLU A 141 32.75 9.68 -14.41
C GLU A 141 31.57 10.56 -13.97
N ASP A 142 31.59 11.81 -14.45
CA ASP A 142 30.52 12.77 -14.21
C ASP A 142 29.26 12.29 -14.96
N PRO A 143 28.13 12.06 -14.25
CA PRO A 143 26.87 11.71 -14.90
C PRO A 143 26.43 12.70 -15.99
N ARG A 144 26.93 13.94 -15.98
CA ARG A 144 26.59 14.98 -16.96
C ARG A 144 27.10 14.71 -18.37
N ASP A 145 28.13 13.88 -18.50
CA ASP A 145 28.71 13.50 -19.79
C ASP A 145 27.75 12.63 -20.61
N PHE A 146 26.75 12.03 -19.96
CA PHE A 146 25.72 11.22 -20.59
C PHE A 146 24.45 12.03 -20.85
N ASN A 147 23.57 11.51 -21.72
CA ASN A 147 22.28 12.14 -22.00
C ASN A 147 21.43 12.27 -20.74
N VAL A 148 20.83 13.45 -20.56
CA VAL A 148 19.94 13.80 -19.42
C VAL A 148 18.90 12.73 -19.11
N LEU A 149 18.38 12.04 -20.13
CA LEU A 149 17.33 11.04 -19.97
C LEU A 149 17.78 9.77 -19.25
N TRP A 150 19.07 9.44 -19.21
CA TRP A 150 19.62 8.29 -18.47
C TRP A 150 20.72 8.65 -17.47
N ARG A 151 21.00 9.93 -17.21
CA ARG A 151 21.93 10.34 -16.12
C ARG A 151 21.55 9.76 -14.76
N SER A 152 20.25 9.66 -14.44
CA SER A 152 19.83 9.05 -13.18
C SER A 152 20.20 7.57 -13.09
N TYR A 153 20.28 6.87 -14.22
CA TYR A 153 20.77 5.49 -14.25
C TYR A 153 22.29 5.43 -14.01
N VAL A 154 23.06 6.35 -14.60
CA VAL A 154 24.51 6.47 -14.34
C VAL A 154 24.81 6.78 -12.87
N ILE A 155 24.06 7.70 -12.26
CA ILE A 155 24.15 7.98 -10.81
C ILE A 155 23.91 6.69 -10.00
N LEU A 156 22.87 5.93 -10.33
CA LEU A 156 22.58 4.65 -9.67
C LEU A 156 23.69 3.62 -9.85
N LEU A 157 24.39 3.60 -10.98
CA LEU A 157 25.54 2.72 -11.20
C LEU A 157 26.72 3.13 -10.31
N ASN A 158 27.04 4.43 -10.29
CA ASN A 158 28.09 4.98 -9.42
C ASN A 158 27.80 4.70 -7.94
N ASP A 159 26.56 4.90 -7.48
CA ASP A 159 26.17 4.64 -6.10
C ASP A 159 26.30 3.15 -5.73
N LYS A 160 25.85 2.24 -6.61
CA LYS A 160 26.03 0.79 -6.40
C LYS A 160 27.50 0.38 -6.32
N LEU A 161 28.37 0.98 -7.14
CA LEU A 161 29.81 0.72 -7.09
C LEU A 161 30.42 1.19 -5.76
N ARG A 162 30.02 2.38 -5.28
CA ARG A 162 30.44 2.91 -3.97
C ARG A 162 29.96 2.02 -2.81
N GLU A 163 28.70 1.58 -2.85
CA GLU A 163 28.16 0.65 -1.85
C GLU A 163 28.95 -0.67 -1.83
N ASN A 164 29.23 -1.26 -3.00
CA ASN A 164 30.01 -2.49 -3.09
C ASN A 164 31.43 -2.33 -2.54
N LEU A 165 32.09 -1.20 -2.83
CA LEU A 165 33.40 -0.86 -2.27
C LEU A 165 33.34 -0.77 -0.73
N SER A 166 32.36 -0.04 -0.19
CA SER A 166 32.18 0.11 1.26
C SER A 166 31.88 -1.21 1.99
N ASN A 167 31.13 -2.11 1.34
CA ASN A 167 30.83 -3.45 1.84
C ASN A 167 32.04 -4.39 1.77
N SER A 168 32.95 -4.17 0.82
CA SER A 168 34.20 -4.94 0.71
C SER A 168 35.23 -4.59 1.79
N ASP A 169 35.28 -3.34 2.25
CA ASP A 169 36.19 -2.94 3.34
C ASP A 169 35.68 -3.35 4.73
N SER A 170 34.36 -3.49 4.89
CA SER A 170 33.75 -3.98 6.14
C SER A 170 33.78 -5.52 6.28
N THR A 171 34.01 -6.27 5.19
CA THR A 171 34.14 -7.74 5.20
C THR A 171 35.57 -8.26 5.31
N LYS A 172 36.60 -7.40 5.15
CA LYS A 172 38.02 -7.75 5.42
C LYS A 172 38.32 -8.09 6.89
N ALA A 173 37.36 -7.93 7.80
CA ALA A 173 37.49 -8.27 9.21
C ALA A 173 36.88 -9.62 9.64
N LYS A 174 36.23 -10.41 8.75
CA LYS A 174 35.68 -11.73 9.12
C LYS A 174 35.84 -12.77 8.01
N ASP A 175 36.90 -13.55 8.17
CA ASP A 175 37.09 -14.96 7.80
C ASP A 175 36.49 -15.54 6.51
N LYS A 176 37.40 -16.16 5.74
CA LYS A 176 37.20 -17.23 4.77
C LYS A 176 35.94 -18.08 5.02
N VAL A 177 34.88 -17.85 4.24
CA VAL A 177 33.88 -18.88 3.98
C VAL A 177 33.54 -18.90 2.49
N LYS A 178 33.75 -20.08 1.94
CA LYS A 178 33.52 -20.61 0.60
C LYS A 178 32.15 -20.21 0.03
N LEU A 179 32.13 -19.41 -1.04
CA LEU A 179 30.97 -19.23 -1.91
C LEU A 179 30.87 -20.45 -2.84
N VAL A 180 29.78 -21.20 -2.69
CA VAL A 180 29.34 -22.24 -3.61
C VAL A 180 28.66 -21.53 -4.78
N SER A 181 29.13 -21.81 -5.99
CA SER A 181 28.69 -21.21 -7.25
C SER A 181 27.42 -21.89 -7.79
N GLU A 182 26.52 -21.07 -8.31
CA GLU A 182 25.23 -21.41 -8.89
C GLU A 182 25.37 -21.70 -10.39
N GLU A 183 26.22 -22.66 -10.75
CA GLU A 183 26.37 -23.15 -12.13
C GLU A 183 26.53 -24.67 -12.11
N GLU A 184 25.44 -25.37 -11.80
CA GLU A 184 25.29 -26.82 -12.01
C GLU A 184 24.25 -27.11 -13.11
N LEU A 185 24.12 -26.21 -14.10
CA LEU A 185 23.34 -26.42 -15.31
C LEU A 185 23.84 -25.49 -16.41
N GLU A 186 24.90 -25.92 -17.10
CA GLU A 186 24.83 -26.25 -18.53
C GLU A 186 26.23 -26.52 -19.05
N SER A 187 26.47 -27.81 -19.27
CA SER A 187 27.69 -28.35 -19.80
C SER A 187 27.94 -27.92 -21.25
N SER A 188 29.23 -27.75 -21.53
CA SER A 188 29.91 -28.02 -22.80
C SER A 188 29.70 -27.04 -23.94
N LEU A 189 30.68 -26.12 -24.11
CA LEU A 189 31.61 -26.15 -25.24
C LEU A 189 32.84 -25.27 -24.95
N ALA A 190 33.94 -25.95 -24.61
CA ALA A 190 35.34 -25.70 -25.01
C ALA A 190 35.54 -24.63 -26.11
N ASP A 191 36.56 -23.76 -26.14
CA ASP A 191 37.88 -23.72 -25.51
C ASP A 191 38.61 -22.44 -26.02
N LYS A 192 39.68 -22.05 -25.31
CA LYS A 192 40.69 -21.00 -25.58
C LYS A 192 40.28 -19.59 -25.12
N THR A 193 40.87 -18.99 -24.07
CA THR A 193 42.28 -19.01 -23.68
C THR A 193 42.47 -18.81 -22.17
N LYS A 194 43.23 -19.72 -21.56
CA LYS A 194 43.77 -19.60 -20.21
C LYS A 194 44.81 -18.47 -20.11
N ALA A 195 44.62 -17.65 -19.09
CA ALA A 195 45.64 -17.22 -18.13
C ALA A 195 46.88 -16.46 -18.65
N ILE A 196 46.77 -15.14 -18.66
CA ILE A 196 47.83 -14.25 -18.13
C ILE A 196 47.14 -13.46 -16.99
N LYS A 197 47.09 -14.06 -15.80
CA LYS A 197 47.94 -13.80 -14.64
C LYS A 197 47.42 -12.62 -13.81
N ASP A 198 46.82 -13.03 -12.71
CA ASP A 198 46.52 -12.29 -11.49
C ASP A 198 47.61 -11.30 -11.10
N ALA A 199 47.33 -10.02 -11.33
CA ALA A 199 47.74 -8.92 -10.47
C ALA A 199 46.50 -8.03 -10.35
N PRO A 200 46.07 -7.60 -9.14
CA PRO A 200 45.07 -6.56 -9.03
C PRO A 200 45.68 -5.31 -9.65
N VAL A 201 45.27 -4.97 -10.87
CA VAL A 201 45.50 -3.62 -11.39
C VAL A 201 44.60 -2.73 -10.55
N VAL A 202 45.15 -2.23 -9.45
CA VAL A 202 44.64 -1.02 -8.81
C VAL A 202 44.91 0.07 -9.84
N ILE A 203 43.91 0.37 -10.67
CA ILE A 203 43.89 1.64 -11.37
C ILE A 203 43.69 2.66 -10.25
N GLU A 204 44.79 3.25 -9.78
CA GLU A 204 44.76 4.45 -8.97
C GLU A 204 44.14 5.55 -9.84
N TYR A 205 42.82 5.67 -9.80
CA TYR A 205 42.17 6.90 -10.20
C TYR A 205 42.23 7.82 -8.99
N ASP A 206 42.82 8.99 -9.21
CA ASP A 206 43.03 10.01 -8.21
C ASP A 206 41.67 10.62 -7.86
N THR A 207 41.02 10.09 -6.80
CA THR A 207 39.72 10.58 -6.31
C THR A 207 39.81 12.00 -5.71
N THR A 208 40.99 12.63 -5.76
CA THR A 208 41.25 13.96 -5.18
C THR A 208 41.02 15.12 -6.16
N VAL A 209 40.65 14.85 -7.42
CA VAL A 209 40.26 15.88 -8.40
C VAL A 209 38.76 15.76 -8.71
N ILE A 210 37.94 15.87 -7.68
CA ILE A 210 36.55 16.32 -7.86
C ILE A 210 36.50 17.62 -7.07
N ASP A 211 36.78 18.73 -7.75
CA ASP A 211 36.44 20.05 -7.22
C ASP A 211 34.96 19.99 -6.78
N ASP A 212 34.72 20.40 -5.53
CA ASP A 212 33.40 20.49 -4.89
C ASP A 212 32.44 21.51 -5.58
N ASP A 213 32.77 21.96 -6.80
CA ASP A 213 31.90 22.75 -7.67
C ASP A 213 30.90 21.82 -8.37
N ILE A 214 30.08 21.10 -7.59
CA ILE A 214 28.86 20.48 -8.08
C ILE A 214 27.93 21.63 -8.47
N ILE A 215 28.08 22.12 -9.69
CA ILE A 215 27.04 22.91 -10.36
C ILE A 215 25.75 22.09 -10.21
N GLU A 216 24.65 22.70 -9.82
CA GLU A 216 23.37 21.98 -9.76
C GLU A 216 23.00 21.51 -11.18
N ASP A 217 22.72 20.21 -11.37
CA ASP A 217 22.24 19.69 -12.66
C ASP A 217 20.79 20.12 -12.86
N GLY A 218 20.62 21.36 -13.30
CA GLY A 218 19.33 21.98 -13.55
C GLY A 218 18.50 21.23 -14.60
N GLU A 219 19.15 20.59 -15.56
CA GLU A 219 18.46 19.80 -16.60
C GLU A 219 17.88 18.51 -16.02
N LEU A 220 18.66 17.78 -15.20
CA LEU A 220 18.19 16.59 -14.52
C LEU A 220 17.13 16.93 -13.46
N ALA A 221 17.25 18.07 -12.79
CA ALA A 221 16.23 18.58 -11.88
C ALA A 221 14.91 18.85 -12.61
N ALA A 222 14.96 19.57 -13.74
CA ALA A 222 13.79 19.80 -14.59
C ALA A 222 13.18 18.48 -15.10
N LEU A 223 14.01 17.49 -15.45
CA LEU A 223 13.51 16.16 -15.83
C LEU A 223 12.78 15.46 -14.67
N ARG A 224 13.31 15.58 -13.45
CA ARG A 224 12.73 15.03 -12.21
C ARG A 224 11.43 15.71 -11.78
N GLU A 225 11.10 16.89 -12.30
CA GLU A 225 9.81 17.54 -12.05
C GLU A 225 8.68 16.97 -12.91
N LEU A 226 8.99 16.38 -14.06
CA LEU A 226 7.97 15.73 -14.91
C LEU A 226 7.43 14.46 -14.26
N SER A 227 6.17 14.09 -14.58
CA SER A 227 5.64 12.78 -14.22
C SER A 227 6.43 11.67 -14.90
N ILE A 228 6.49 10.48 -14.26
CA ILE A 228 7.23 9.34 -14.79
C ILE A 228 6.74 8.94 -16.18
N GLU A 229 5.42 8.98 -16.41
CA GLU A 229 4.79 8.74 -17.72
C GLU A 229 5.37 9.65 -18.82
N LYS A 230 5.52 10.95 -18.52
CA LYS A 230 6.10 11.92 -19.47
C LYS A 230 7.58 11.65 -19.72
N ARG A 231 8.33 11.21 -18.70
CA ARG A 231 9.74 10.82 -18.86
C ARG A 231 9.86 9.59 -19.77
N ILE A 232 9.06 8.55 -19.52
CA ILE A 232 8.98 7.34 -20.36
C ILE A 232 8.64 7.71 -21.79
N THR A 233 7.63 8.56 -22.00
CA THR A 233 7.22 9.00 -23.35
C THR A 233 8.38 9.71 -24.06
N LYS A 234 9.06 10.65 -23.40
CA LYS A 234 10.21 11.37 -23.98
C LYS A 234 11.33 10.42 -24.38
N LEU A 235 11.68 9.47 -23.52
CA LEU A 235 12.74 8.50 -23.80
C LEU A 235 12.35 7.52 -24.90
N ASN A 236 11.10 7.05 -24.93
CA ASN A 236 10.61 6.20 -26.01
C ASN A 236 10.63 6.93 -27.36
N VAL A 237 10.23 8.21 -27.40
CA VAL A 237 10.32 9.02 -28.61
C VAL A 237 11.76 9.13 -29.11
N LEU A 238 12.72 9.39 -28.21
CA LEU A 238 14.15 9.44 -28.58
C LEU A 238 14.64 8.11 -29.14
N LEU A 239 14.29 6.99 -28.49
CA LEU A 239 14.67 5.64 -28.97
C LEU A 239 14.07 5.33 -30.34
N ARG A 240 12.84 5.77 -30.60
CA ARG A 240 12.17 5.60 -31.89
C ARG A 240 12.81 6.44 -32.98
N SER A 241 13.19 7.68 -32.69
CA SER A 241 13.80 8.57 -33.70
C SER A 241 15.25 8.23 -34.00
N GLU A 242 16.05 7.91 -32.98
CA GLU A 242 17.50 7.73 -33.16
C GLU A 242 17.89 6.28 -33.47
N LYS A 243 17.15 5.32 -32.91
CA LYS A 243 17.52 3.89 -32.99
C LYS A 243 16.46 3.06 -33.71
N TYR A 244 15.37 3.66 -34.16
CA TYR A 244 14.19 2.96 -34.71
C TYR A 244 13.74 1.83 -33.80
N TYR A 245 13.74 2.07 -32.49
CA TYR A 245 13.40 1.06 -31.49
C TYR A 245 12.14 1.47 -30.72
N CYS A 246 11.18 0.55 -30.61
CA CYS A 246 10.04 0.75 -29.72
C CYS A 246 10.20 -0.13 -28.48
N PHE A 247 10.26 0.50 -27.31
CA PHE A 247 10.42 -0.20 -26.04
C PHE A 247 9.23 -1.12 -25.74
N PHE A 248 8.00 -0.68 -26.03
CA PHE A 248 6.80 -1.46 -25.75
C PHE A 248 6.64 -2.68 -26.68
N CYS A 249 7.09 -2.57 -27.93
CA CYS A 249 7.16 -3.72 -28.84
C CYS A 249 8.34 -4.66 -28.50
N GLY A 250 9.42 -4.11 -27.92
CA GLY A 250 10.66 -4.84 -27.68
C GLY A 250 11.48 -5.12 -28.95
N VAL A 251 11.22 -4.40 -30.05
CA VAL A 251 11.81 -4.65 -31.37
C VAL A 251 12.47 -3.40 -31.94
N ARG A 252 13.60 -3.62 -32.62
CA ARG A 252 14.28 -2.62 -33.46
C ARG A 252 13.87 -2.81 -34.91
N TYR A 253 13.38 -1.73 -35.52
CA TYR A 253 12.96 -1.64 -36.90
C TYR A 253 14.14 -1.25 -37.80
N LYS A 254 13.98 -1.45 -39.10
CA LYS A 254 15.04 -1.16 -40.08
C LYS A 254 15.20 0.34 -40.31
N ASP A 255 14.09 1.05 -40.42
CA ASP A 255 14.01 2.48 -40.70
C ASP A 255 12.73 3.08 -40.11
N GLU A 256 12.56 4.39 -40.31
CA GLU A 256 11.40 5.14 -39.82
C GLU A 256 10.07 4.70 -40.46
N GLY A 257 10.11 4.29 -41.74
CA GLY A 257 8.92 3.81 -42.45
C GLY A 257 8.42 2.49 -41.88
N ASP A 258 9.35 1.54 -41.69
CA ASP A 258 9.11 0.23 -41.09
C ASP A 258 8.53 0.36 -39.67
N LEU A 259 9.06 1.30 -38.88
CA LEU A 259 8.55 1.64 -37.55
C LEU A 259 7.09 2.13 -37.62
N TYR A 260 6.75 3.02 -38.55
CA TYR A 260 5.41 3.58 -38.65
C TYR A 260 4.37 2.57 -39.13
N GLU A 261 4.74 1.67 -40.03
CA GLU A 261 3.84 0.66 -40.57
C GLU A 261 3.56 -0.48 -39.59
N HIS A 262 4.54 -0.87 -38.78
CA HIS A 262 4.46 -2.08 -37.95
C HIS A 262 4.28 -1.81 -36.45
N CYS A 263 4.50 -0.59 -35.97
CA CYS A 263 4.34 -0.27 -34.55
C CYS A 263 2.94 0.31 -34.26
N PRO A 264 2.16 -0.26 -33.31
CA PRO A 264 0.81 0.19 -32.98
C PRO A 264 0.70 1.65 -32.52
N GLY A 265 1.74 2.17 -31.88
CA GLY A 265 1.75 3.55 -31.39
C GLY A 265 3.00 3.90 -30.58
N THR A 266 2.92 4.98 -29.81
CA THR A 266 4.05 5.50 -29.03
C THR A 266 3.89 5.29 -27.53
N ASN A 267 2.67 5.07 -27.07
CA ASN A 267 2.34 4.91 -25.66
C ASN A 267 2.16 3.43 -25.30
N GLU A 268 2.23 3.12 -24.01
CA GLU A 268 2.01 1.76 -23.49
C GLU A 268 0.61 1.26 -23.85
N GLU A 269 -0.40 2.13 -23.75
CA GLU A 269 -1.82 1.82 -24.03
C GLU A 269 -2.07 1.37 -25.48
N ASP A 270 -1.22 1.80 -26.42
CA ASP A 270 -1.35 1.40 -27.84
C ASP A 270 -0.95 -0.07 -28.08
N HIS A 271 -0.32 -0.71 -27.09
CA HIS A 271 0.27 -2.05 -27.17
C HIS A 271 -0.39 -3.08 -26.23
N GLU A 272 -1.53 -2.74 -25.62
CA GLU A 272 -2.33 -3.65 -24.77
C GLU A 272 -3.16 -4.67 -25.57
#